data_AF-A0A7W3T1W6-F1
#
_entry.id   AF-A0A7W3T1W6-F1
#
_cell.length_a   1.000
_cell.length_b   1.000
_cell.length_c   1.000
_cell.angle_alpha   90.00
_cell.angle_beta   90.00
_cell.angle_gamma   90.00
#
_symmetry.space_group_name_H-M   'P 1'
#
loop_
_entity.id
_entity.type
_entity.pdbx_description
1 polymer ?
#
loop_
_entity_poly.entity_id
_entity_poly.type
_entity_poly.pdbx_seq_one_letter_code
_entity_poly.pdbx_strand_id
1 'polypeptide(L)'
;LLAGGAKDPMTNVRLLIVGALRSRPGHLSERGRAVFLGRQRHRAEFLDPTWVDGLLVDHIDRPAADFAARLVDDMLAQSRRVALAKLRIDPATGGLTIFSRLHVRDERYFRTGDEGDSEIGIRIHQLGSMAEQLGLFVSEGDHLGVTPAGRPVLGVPR
;
A
#
# COMPACT_ATOMS: atom_id res chain seq x y z
N LEU A 1 19.07 -0.98 1.38
CA LEU A 1 18.08 -0.66 2.45
C LEU A 1 16.95 -1.70 2.56
N LEU A 2 16.63 -2.45 1.50
CA LEU A 2 15.73 -3.60 1.57
C LEU A 2 16.54 -4.85 1.19
N ALA A 3 16.93 -5.65 2.19
CA ALA A 3 17.70 -6.87 1.99
C ALA A 3 16.82 -8.14 2.10
N GLY A 4 15.54 -7.99 2.45
CA GLY A 4 14.54 -9.05 2.47
C GLY A 4 13.66 -9.02 1.22
N GLY A 5 13.08 -10.16 0.85
CA GLY A 5 12.08 -10.23 -0.21
C GLY A 5 10.79 -9.50 0.16
N ALA A 6 9.87 -9.30 -0.80
CA ALA A 6 8.62 -8.56 -0.59
C ALA A 6 7.72 -9.10 0.55
N LYS A 7 7.91 -10.35 0.96
CA LYS A 7 7.18 -10.99 2.07
C LYS A 7 7.84 -10.78 3.45
N ASP A 8 9.03 -10.18 3.51
CA ASP A 8 9.72 -9.91 4.77
C ASP A 8 8.97 -8.84 5.59
N PRO A 9 8.50 -9.16 6.82
CA PRO A 9 7.74 -8.21 7.63
C PRO A 9 8.50 -6.91 7.91
N MET A 10 9.81 -6.99 8.13
CA MET A 10 10.63 -5.81 8.40
C MET A 10 10.75 -4.89 7.17
N THR A 11 10.86 -5.46 5.98
CA THR A 11 10.81 -4.74 4.71
C THR A 11 9.48 -4.01 4.54
N ASN A 12 8.36 -4.66 4.84
CA ASN A 12 7.03 -4.03 4.78
C ASN A 12 6.88 -2.89 5.79
N VAL A 13 7.36 -3.06 7.02
CA VAL A 13 7.36 -1.99 8.03
C VAL A 13 8.20 -0.80 7.57
N ARG A 14 9.40 -1.04 7.03
CA ARG A 14 10.25 0.03 6.48
C ARG A 14 9.57 0.78 5.34
N LEU A 15 8.85 0.09 4.48
CA LEU A 15 8.08 0.72 3.39
C LEU A 15 6.97 1.63 3.94
N LEU A 16 6.24 1.20 4.97
CA LEU A 16 5.26 2.05 5.65
C LEU A 16 5.90 3.32 6.23
N ILE A 17 7.07 3.18 6.87
CA ILE A 17 7.82 4.33 7.42
C ILE A 17 8.29 5.28 6.32
N VAL A 18 8.78 4.75 5.19
CA VAL A 18 9.13 5.58 4.02
C VAL A 18 7.92 6.33 3.48
N GLY A 19 6.75 5.68 3.45
CA GLY A 19 5.48 6.32 3.11
C GLY A 19 5.17 7.48 4.06
N ALA A 20 5.28 7.27 5.36
CA ALA A 20 5.08 8.31 6.37
C ALA A 20 6.01 9.50 6.20
N LEU A 21 7.32 9.27 6.00
CA LEU A 21 8.27 10.35 5.74
C LEU A 21 7.91 11.14 4.47
N ARG A 22 7.47 10.47 3.40
CA ARG A 22 7.02 11.11 2.16
C ARG A 22 5.72 11.90 2.30
N SER A 23 4.95 11.69 3.36
CA SER A 23 3.77 12.48 3.67
C SER A 23 4.13 13.88 4.20
N ARG A 24 5.32 14.03 4.80
CA ARG A 24 5.82 15.28 5.38
C ARG A 24 6.24 16.30 4.31
N PRO A 25 6.13 17.60 4.58
CA PRO A 25 6.67 18.64 3.70
C PRO A 25 8.18 18.46 3.46
N GLY A 26 8.65 18.81 2.26
CA GLY A 26 10.08 18.79 1.90
C GLY A 26 10.63 17.43 1.44
N HIS A 27 9.93 16.32 1.69
CA HIS A 27 10.33 14.99 1.19
C HIS A 27 9.90 14.72 -0.25
N LEU A 28 8.82 15.38 -0.69
CA LEU A 28 8.33 15.39 -2.06
C LEU A 28 8.08 16.83 -2.47
N SER A 29 8.13 17.11 -3.78
CA SER A 29 7.62 18.38 -4.32
C SER A 29 6.16 18.57 -3.94
N GLU A 30 5.68 19.80 -3.86
CA GLU A 30 4.29 20.07 -3.45
C GLU A 30 3.27 19.29 -4.29
N ARG A 31 3.44 19.31 -5.62
CA ARG A 31 2.60 18.54 -6.55
C ARG A 31 2.77 17.03 -6.38
N GLY A 32 4.00 16.55 -6.19
CA GLY A 32 4.28 15.13 -5.94
C GLY A 32 3.63 14.64 -4.65
N ARG A 33 3.68 15.46 -3.59
CA ARG A 33 3.04 15.19 -2.31
C ARG A 33 1.51 15.18 -2.43
N ALA A 34 0.93 16.14 -3.15
CA ALA A 34 -0.51 16.19 -3.39
C ALA A 34 -1.02 14.95 -4.15
N VAL A 35 -0.26 14.48 -5.15
CA VAL A 35 -0.57 13.23 -5.87
C VAL A 35 -0.40 12.01 -4.96
N PHE A 36 0.70 11.94 -4.21
CA PHE A 36 1.01 10.83 -3.31
C PHE A 36 -0.05 10.64 -2.22
N LEU A 37 -0.53 11.74 -1.63
CA LEU A 37 -1.60 11.71 -0.63
C LEU A 37 -2.99 11.53 -1.25
N GLY A 38 -3.13 11.77 -2.55
CA GLY A 38 -4.39 11.71 -3.27
C GLY A 38 -5.43 12.73 -2.79
N ARG A 39 -6.65 12.61 -3.30
CA ARG A 39 -7.82 13.35 -2.77
C ARG A 39 -8.25 12.69 -1.46
N GLN A 40 -7.58 13.01 -0.36
CA GLN A 40 -7.93 12.51 0.97
C GLN A 40 -9.38 12.89 1.30
N ARG A 41 -10.33 11.96 1.10
CA ARG A 41 -11.72 12.12 1.55
C ARG A 41 -11.79 12.11 3.08
N HIS A 42 -10.85 11.44 3.74
CA HIS A 42 -10.65 11.42 5.18
C HIS A 42 -9.14 11.38 5.47
N ARG A 43 -8.60 12.40 6.14
CA ARG A 43 -7.22 12.35 6.67
C ARG A 43 -7.12 11.23 7.71
N ALA A 44 -5.98 10.54 7.76
CA ALA A 44 -5.71 9.44 8.69
C ALA A 44 -6.62 8.21 8.51
N GLU A 45 -6.92 7.86 7.25
CA GLU A 45 -7.38 6.52 6.95
C GLU A 45 -6.33 5.50 7.39
N PHE A 46 -6.82 4.36 7.85
CA PHE A 46 -6.03 3.31 8.45
C PHE A 46 -4.90 2.83 7.52
N LEU A 47 -3.64 2.85 8.00
CA LEU A 47 -2.40 2.59 7.25
C LEU A 47 -2.08 3.58 6.11
N ASP A 48 -2.82 4.69 5.98
CA ASP A 48 -2.40 5.74 5.05
C ASP A 48 -1.08 6.40 5.52
N PRO A 49 -0.32 7.03 4.61
CA PRO A 49 0.95 7.64 4.97
C PRO A 49 0.90 8.65 6.13
N THR A 50 -0.20 9.41 6.26
CA THR A 50 -0.38 10.38 7.35
C THR A 50 -0.74 9.73 8.68
N TRP A 51 -1.48 8.61 8.64
CA TRP A 51 -1.77 7.80 9.82
C TRP A 51 -0.50 7.14 10.38
N VAL A 52 0.33 6.56 9.50
CA VAL A 52 1.61 5.96 9.91
C VAL A 52 2.56 7.02 10.47
N ASP A 53 2.54 8.24 9.92
CA ASP A 53 3.33 9.36 10.44
C ASP A 53 2.94 9.74 11.87
N GLY A 54 1.63 9.84 12.13
CA GLY A 54 1.11 10.06 13.48
C GLY A 54 1.54 8.94 14.45
N LEU A 55 1.39 7.68 14.03
CA LEU A 55 1.80 6.54 14.85
C LEU A 55 3.29 6.57 15.19
N LEU A 56 4.15 6.95 14.23
CA LEU A 56 5.59 7.09 14.45
C LEU A 56 5.91 8.21 15.43
N VAL A 57 5.25 9.37 15.31
CA VAL A 57 5.43 10.50 16.24
C VAL A 57 5.03 10.09 17.66
N ASP A 58 3.92 9.39 17.82
CA ASP A 58 3.42 8.95 19.14
C ASP A 58 4.34 7.93 19.84
N HIS A 59 5.19 7.24 19.07
CA HIS A 59 6.06 6.16 19.55
C HIS A 59 7.55 6.45 19.40
N ILE A 60 7.95 7.67 19.02
CA ILE A 60 9.37 8.00 18.75
C ILE A 60 10.26 7.82 20.00
N ASP A 61 9.71 8.13 21.18
CA ASP A 61 10.38 8.03 22.47
C ASP A 61 10.03 6.72 23.21
N ARG A 62 9.43 5.75 22.52
CA ARG A 62 9.00 4.47 23.09
C ARG A 62 9.83 3.31 22.55
N PRO A 63 9.86 2.16 23.26
CA PRO A 63 10.44 0.94 22.71
C PRO A 63 9.83 0.56 21.36
N ALA A 64 10.66 0.10 20.43
CA ALA A 64 10.20 -0.35 19.11
C ALA A 64 9.19 -1.50 19.18
N ALA A 65 9.22 -2.29 20.25
CA ALA A 65 8.24 -3.34 20.52
C ALA A 65 6.82 -2.79 20.69
N ASP A 66 6.67 -1.62 21.32
CA ASP A 66 5.36 -0.99 21.54
C ASP A 66 4.77 -0.48 20.23
N PHE A 67 5.61 0.11 19.37
CA PHE A 67 5.23 0.48 18.01
C PHE A 67 4.75 -0.73 17.21
N ALA A 68 5.50 -1.84 17.28
CA ALA A 68 5.16 -3.07 16.56
C ALA A 68 3.84 -3.67 17.06
N ALA A 69 3.65 -3.75 18.38
CA ALA A 69 2.42 -4.23 18.99
C ALA A 69 1.22 -3.38 18.55
N ARG A 70 1.35 -2.05 18.67
CA ARG A 70 0.30 -1.12 18.28
C ARG A 70 -0.05 -1.22 16.80
N LEU A 71 0.96 -1.26 15.93
CA LEU A 71 0.77 -1.42 14.48
C LEU A 71 0.00 -2.70 14.16
N VAL A 72 0.36 -3.81 14.81
CA VAL A 72 -0.32 -5.11 14.61
C VAL A 72 -1.76 -5.05 15.11
N ASP A 73 -2.02 -4.54 16.31
CA ASP A 73 -3.38 -4.42 16.87
C ASP A 73 -4.30 -3.63 15.94
N ASP A 74 -3.77 -2.51 15.46
CA ASP A 74 -4.43 -1.65 14.51
C ASP A 74 -4.73 -2.44 13.20
N MET A 75 -3.75 -3.16 12.63
CA MET A 75 -3.94 -3.97 11.40
C MET A 75 -5.02 -5.04 11.58
N LEU A 76 -5.06 -5.68 12.75
CA LEU A 76 -6.07 -6.68 13.11
C LEU A 76 -7.46 -6.05 13.21
N ALA A 77 -7.57 -4.87 13.83
CA ALA A 77 -8.81 -4.13 13.93
C ALA A 77 -9.36 -3.73 12.55
N GLN A 78 -8.49 -3.27 11.64
CA GLN A 78 -8.90 -2.96 10.27
C GLN A 78 -9.33 -4.20 9.48
N SER A 79 -8.59 -5.30 9.59
CA SER A 79 -8.93 -6.56 8.94
C SER A 79 -10.34 -7.01 9.37
N ARG A 80 -10.63 -6.95 10.68
CA ARG A 80 -11.96 -7.23 11.23
C ARG A 80 -13.03 -6.28 10.67
N ARG A 81 -12.75 -4.97 10.64
CA ARG A 81 -13.70 -3.97 10.11
C ARG A 81 -14.06 -4.26 8.66
N VAL A 82 -13.07 -4.57 7.82
CA VAL A 82 -13.27 -4.91 6.40
C VAL A 82 -14.06 -6.21 6.25
N ALA A 83 -13.73 -7.24 7.04
CA ALA A 83 -14.46 -8.50 7.02
C ALA A 83 -15.93 -8.33 7.39
N LEU A 84 -16.23 -7.54 8.42
CA LEU A 84 -17.60 -7.23 8.85
C LEU A 84 -18.34 -6.35 7.85
N ALA A 85 -17.68 -5.40 7.20
CA ALA A 85 -18.29 -4.60 6.13
C ALA A 85 -18.70 -5.45 4.91
N LYS A 86 -18.06 -6.60 4.72
CA LYS A 86 -18.36 -7.58 3.67
C LYS A 86 -19.34 -8.68 4.12
N LEU A 87 -19.82 -8.62 5.35
CA LEU A 87 -20.73 -9.61 5.91
C LEU A 87 -22.02 -9.66 5.09
N ARG A 88 -22.43 -10.88 4.72
CA ARG A 88 -23.70 -11.12 4.03
C ARG A 88 -24.55 -12.07 4.87
N ILE A 89 -25.84 -11.75 4.95
CA ILE A 89 -26.85 -12.62 5.54
C ILE A 89 -27.58 -13.29 4.37
N ASP A 90 -27.66 -14.61 4.39
CA ASP A 90 -28.46 -15.38 3.46
C ASP A 90 -29.96 -15.16 3.79
N PRO A 91 -30.74 -14.55 2.89
CA PRO A 91 -32.14 -14.26 3.15
C PRO A 91 -33.03 -15.52 3.21
N ALA A 92 -32.59 -16.67 2.66
CA ALA A 92 -33.37 -17.90 2.66
C ALA A 92 -33.10 -18.77 3.90
N THR A 93 -31.85 -18.81 4.38
CA THR A 93 -31.46 -19.68 5.51
C THR A 93 -31.19 -18.92 6.80
N GLY A 94 -31.06 -17.59 6.74
CA GLY A 94 -30.58 -16.76 7.84
C GLY A 94 -29.08 -16.95 8.14
N GLY A 95 -28.37 -17.75 7.33
CA GLY A 95 -26.96 -18.05 7.50
C GLY A 95 -26.07 -16.81 7.33
N LEU A 96 -25.06 -16.70 8.18
CA LEU A 96 -24.14 -15.56 8.19
C LEU A 96 -22.83 -15.93 7.50
N THR A 97 -22.47 -15.20 6.45
CA THR A 97 -21.22 -15.40 5.71
C THR A 97 -20.26 -14.24 5.97
N ILE A 98 -19.10 -14.56 6.57
CA ILE A 98 -17.99 -13.61 6.77
C ILE A 98 -16.86 -13.96 5.82
N PHE A 99 -16.48 -12.99 4.99
CA PHE A 99 -15.33 -13.11 4.10
C PHE A 99 -14.07 -12.61 4.82
N SER A 100 -13.47 -13.47 5.64
CA SER A 100 -12.19 -13.22 6.29
C SER A 100 -11.19 -14.33 5.96
N ARG A 101 -9.92 -13.97 5.77
CA ARG A 101 -8.79 -14.91 5.69
C ARG A 101 -8.02 -14.99 7.01
N LEU A 102 -8.50 -14.26 8.03
CA LEU A 102 -7.93 -14.20 9.36
C LEU A 102 -9.01 -14.55 10.38
N HIS A 103 -8.73 -15.54 11.22
CA HIS A 103 -9.65 -16.06 12.22
C HIS A 103 -9.03 -15.98 13.60
N VAL A 104 -9.84 -15.70 14.62
CA VAL A 104 -9.43 -15.78 16.01
C VAL A 104 -9.94 -17.09 16.60
N ARG A 105 -9.06 -17.85 17.24
CA ARG A 105 -9.41 -19.06 17.99
C ARG A 105 -8.49 -19.16 19.19
N ASP A 106 -9.06 -19.34 20.39
CA ASP A 106 -8.31 -19.49 21.64
C ASP A 106 -7.28 -18.35 21.85
N GLU A 107 -7.70 -17.09 21.67
CA GLU A 107 -6.84 -15.88 21.76
C GLU A 107 -5.67 -15.84 20.76
N ARG A 108 -5.70 -16.67 19.71
CA ARG A 108 -4.67 -16.73 18.67
C ARG A 108 -5.25 -16.44 17.30
N TYR A 109 -4.47 -15.74 16.48
CA TYR A 109 -4.82 -15.40 15.11
C TYR A 109 -4.30 -16.47 14.14
N PHE A 110 -5.21 -17.01 13.33
CA PHE A 110 -4.93 -18.01 12.31
C PHE A 110 -5.25 -17.45 10.94
N ARG A 111 -4.25 -17.47 10.06
CA ARG A 111 -4.40 -17.07 8.66
C ARG A 111 -4.74 -18.29 7.81
N THR A 112 -5.86 -18.26 7.12
CA THR A 112 -6.35 -19.34 6.24
C THR A 112 -5.94 -19.17 4.77
N GLY A 113 -5.32 -18.03 4.42
CA GLY A 113 -4.69 -17.80 3.13
C GLY A 113 -3.90 -16.50 3.10
N ASP A 114 -2.96 -16.37 2.16
CA ASP A 114 -2.27 -15.10 1.91
C ASP A 114 -3.30 -14.01 1.52
N GLU A 115 -2.99 -12.75 1.85
CA GLU A 115 -3.65 -11.64 1.15
C GLU A 115 -3.35 -11.80 -0.35
N GLY A 116 -4.35 -11.57 -1.19
CA GLY A 116 -4.23 -11.91 -2.60
C GLY A 116 -3.11 -11.08 -3.21
N ASP A 117 -2.03 -11.74 -3.62
CA ASP A 117 -1.01 -11.19 -4.53
C ASP A 117 -1.57 -11.12 -5.95
N SER A 118 -2.88 -10.88 -6.07
CA SER A 118 -3.48 -10.52 -7.34
C SER A 118 -2.63 -9.37 -7.83
N GLU A 119 -1.91 -9.57 -8.93
CA GLU A 119 -1.31 -8.46 -9.67
C GLU A 119 -2.43 -7.44 -9.75
N ILE A 120 -2.30 -6.34 -9.00
CA ILE A 120 -3.12 -5.16 -9.25
C ILE A 120 -2.60 -4.77 -10.62
N GLY A 121 -3.19 -5.36 -11.66
CA GLY A 121 -2.67 -5.30 -13.01
C GLY A 121 -2.53 -3.83 -13.28
N ILE A 122 -1.28 -3.36 -13.31
CA ILE A 122 -1.00 -1.95 -13.55
C ILE A 122 -1.62 -1.73 -14.90
N ARG A 123 -2.73 -0.98 -14.94
CA ARG A 123 -3.42 -0.80 -16.20
C ARG A 123 -2.41 -0.16 -17.14
N ILE A 124 -2.34 -0.62 -18.38
CA ILE A 124 -1.27 -0.24 -19.31
C ILE A 124 -1.04 1.28 -19.40
N HIS A 125 -2.09 2.09 -19.18
CA HIS A 125 -2.00 3.54 -19.09
C HIS A 125 -1.23 4.06 -17.86
N GLN A 126 -1.36 3.44 -16.69
CA GLN A 126 -0.59 3.79 -15.48
C GLN A 126 0.88 3.46 -15.66
N LEU A 127 1.16 2.28 -16.23
CA LEU A 127 2.53 1.88 -16.58
C LEU A 127 3.14 2.86 -17.60
N GLY A 128 2.38 3.21 -18.64
CA GLY A 128 2.78 4.20 -19.63
C GLY A 128 3.09 5.57 -19.00
N SER A 129 2.24 6.07 -18.11
CA SER A 129 2.46 7.35 -17.43
C SER A 129 3.68 7.34 -16.51
N MET A 130 3.92 6.24 -15.79
CA MET A 130 5.15 6.09 -14.99
C MET A 130 6.39 6.05 -15.88
N ALA A 131 6.33 5.31 -16.98
CA ALA A 131 7.45 5.21 -17.91
C ALA A 131 7.75 6.55 -18.62
N GLU A 132 6.75 7.36 -18.92
CA GLU A 132 6.93 8.73 -19.40
C GLU A 132 7.58 9.63 -18.34
N GLN A 133 7.10 9.58 -17.09
CA GLN A 133 7.69 10.35 -15.98
C GLN A 133 9.14 9.94 -15.66
N LEU A 134 9.48 8.67 -15.88
CA LEU A 134 10.83 8.14 -15.76
C LEU A 134 11.71 8.45 -16.99
N GLY A 135 11.16 9.11 -18.01
CA GLY A 135 11.87 9.49 -19.23
C GLY A 135 12.16 8.32 -20.16
N LEU A 136 11.38 7.23 -20.11
CA LEU A 136 11.50 6.06 -21.00
C LEU A 136 10.73 6.27 -22.31
N PHE A 137 9.66 7.06 -22.27
CA PHE A 137 8.88 7.49 -23.44
C PHE A 137 8.84 9.02 -23.51
N VAL A 138 8.61 9.55 -24.71
CA VAL A 138 8.20 10.93 -24.95
C VAL A 138 6.89 10.92 -25.74
N SER A 139 5.92 11.70 -25.31
CA SER A 139 4.67 11.91 -26.03
C SER A 139 4.58 13.38 -26.45
N GLU A 140 4.68 13.66 -27.75
CA GLU A 140 4.44 14.99 -28.32
C GLU A 140 3.28 14.91 -29.30
N GLY A 141 2.10 15.43 -28.91
CA GLY A 141 0.88 15.31 -29.72
C GLY A 141 0.51 13.84 -29.95
N ASP A 142 0.36 13.44 -31.22
CA ASP A 142 0.08 12.06 -31.63
C ASP A 142 1.36 11.22 -31.84
N HIS A 143 2.53 11.71 -31.42
CA HIS A 143 3.80 11.00 -31.60
C HIS A 143 4.30 10.43 -30.29
N LEU A 144 4.38 9.09 -30.23
CA LEU A 144 4.97 8.35 -29.14
C LEU A 144 6.36 7.88 -29.55
N GLY A 145 7.39 8.39 -28.88
CA GLY A 145 8.78 8.00 -29.09
C GLY A 145 9.35 7.25 -27.90
N VAL A 146 10.15 6.21 -28.15
CA VAL A 146 10.96 5.55 -27.10
C VAL A 146 12.29 6.30 -26.97
N THR A 147 12.62 6.76 -25.77
CA THR A 147 13.86 7.51 -25.53
C THR A 147 15.08 6.58 -25.60
N PRO A 148 16.29 7.12 -25.76
CA PRO A 148 17.52 6.31 -25.65
C PRO A 148 17.63 5.54 -24.33
N ALA A 149 17.09 6.08 -23.24
CA ALA A 149 17.03 5.41 -21.94
C ALA A 149 15.97 4.30 -21.88
N GLY A 150 14.85 4.45 -22.60
CA GLY A 150 13.78 3.45 -22.65
C GLY A 150 14.08 2.22 -23.51
N ARG A 151 14.84 2.38 -24.60
CA ARG A 151 15.18 1.29 -25.54
C ARG A 151 15.77 0.03 -24.88
N PRO A 152 16.81 0.11 -24.02
CA PRO A 152 17.37 -1.07 -23.38
C PRO A 152 16.42 -1.72 -22.37
N VAL A 153 15.56 -0.93 -21.71
CA VAL A 153 14.59 -1.43 -20.71
C VAL A 153 13.46 -2.21 -21.38
N LEU A 154 13.06 -1.78 -22.59
CA LEU A 154 11.95 -2.34 -23.35
C LEU A 154 12.37 -3.39 -24.38
N GLY A 155 13.69 -3.65 -24.52
CA GLY A 155 14.23 -4.61 -25.49
C GLY A 155 14.01 -4.22 -26.95
N VAL A 156 13.84 -2.93 -27.24
CA VAL A 156 13.59 -2.44 -28.62
C VAL A 156 14.92 -2.40 -29.38
N PRO A 157 14.98 -2.90 -30.62
CA PRO A 157 16.17 -2.79 -31.46
C PRO A 157 16.63 -1.33 -31.63
N ARG A 158 17.93 -1.14 -31.89
CA ARG A 158 18.50 0.19 -32.17
C ARG A 158 17.92 0.81 -33.43
#